data_AF-A0A1Q7B0U1-F1
#
_entry.id   AF-A0A1Q7B0U1-F1
#
_cell.length_a   1.000
_cell.length_b   1.000
_cell.length_c   1.000
_cell.angle_alpha   90.00
_cell.angle_beta   90.00
_cell.angle_gamma   90.00
#
_symmetry.space_group_name_H-M   'P 1'
#
loop_
_entity.id
_entity.type
_entity.pdbx_description
1 polymer ?
#
loop_
_entity_poly.entity_id
_entity_poly.type
_entity_poly.pdbx_seq_one_letter_code
_entity_poly.pdbx_strand_id
1 'polypeptide(L)'
;MTRIVADDLHDDEVSSLVKYMTAMSTGQITQHKKLVEVAGLTNKKIKFLLHKFLYARHLAGYGVLDTAGNFEIVHLKPEEKHTEQHEILSPTMALPVTVIPHWVKPSDMIESQGQPPKKIRYKKK
;
A
#
# COMPACT_ATOMS: atom_id res chain seq x y z
N MET A 1 -13.25 -4.94 22.02
CA MET A 1 -11.87 -4.42 22.17
C MET A 1 -10.97 -5.31 21.33
N THR A 2 -10.05 -4.72 20.58
CA THR A 2 -9.16 -5.42 19.65
C THR A 2 -7.76 -5.43 20.22
N ARG A 3 -7.05 -6.56 20.10
CA ARG A 3 -5.67 -6.69 20.55
C ARG A 3 -4.71 -6.71 19.37
N ILE A 4 -3.56 -6.09 19.55
CA ILE A 4 -2.44 -6.12 18.61
C ILE A 4 -1.23 -6.61 19.40
N VAL A 5 -0.70 -7.78 19.04
CA VAL A 5 0.54 -8.33 19.60
C VAL A 5 1.69 -7.89 18.70
N ALA A 6 2.74 -7.32 19.28
CA ALA A 6 3.89 -6.79 18.56
C ALA A 6 5.21 -7.25 19.22
N ASP A 7 5.29 -8.53 19.55
CA ASP A 7 6.43 -9.11 20.26
C ASP A 7 7.74 -9.02 19.45
N ASP A 8 7.64 -9.11 18.12
CA ASP A 8 8.78 -9.04 17.21
C ASP A 8 9.32 -7.61 16.99
N LEU A 9 8.54 -6.56 17.33
CA LEU A 9 8.99 -5.16 17.21
C LEU A 9 9.86 -4.77 18.40
N HIS A 10 10.80 -3.84 18.21
CA HIS A 10 11.53 -3.20 19.31
C HIS A 10 10.62 -2.26 20.13
N ASP A 11 10.98 -1.97 21.39
CA ASP A 11 10.11 -1.21 22.31
C ASP A 11 9.82 0.22 21.83
N ASP A 12 10.79 0.84 21.18
CA ASP A 12 10.68 2.16 20.55
C ASP A 12 9.78 2.14 19.31
N GLU A 13 9.79 1.04 18.55
CA GLU A 13 8.88 0.80 17.42
C GLU A 13 7.44 0.61 17.91
N VAL A 14 7.21 -0.16 18.98
CA VAL A 14 5.88 -0.32 19.59
C VAL A 14 5.37 1.03 20.10
N SER A 15 6.22 1.79 20.79
CA SER A 15 5.89 3.14 21.25
C SER A 15 5.55 4.08 20.08
N SER A 16 6.25 3.93 18.96
CA SER A 16 5.98 4.67 17.73
C SER A 16 4.67 4.28 17.08
N LEU A 17 4.31 2.99 17.09
CA LEU A 17 3.04 2.49 16.59
C LEU A 17 1.88 3.11 17.37
N VAL A 18 1.96 3.12 18.70
CA VAL A 18 0.94 3.71 19.57
C VAL A 18 0.77 5.20 19.26
N LYS A 19 1.87 5.96 19.21
CA LYS A 19 1.84 7.39 18.85
C LYS A 19 1.21 7.61 17.47
N TYR A 20 1.58 6.79 16.49
CA TYR A 20 1.03 6.87 15.13
C TYR A 20 -0.48 6.61 15.12
N MET A 21 -0.95 5.53 15.73
CA MET A 21 -2.37 5.20 15.75
C MET A 21 -3.20 6.27 16.47
N THR A 22 -2.66 6.84 17.55
CA THR A 22 -3.32 7.93 18.29
C THR A 22 -3.40 9.21 17.46
N ALA A 23 -2.36 9.52 16.69
CA ALA A 23 -2.38 10.68 15.79
C ALA A 23 -3.32 10.50 14.59
N MET A 24 -3.49 9.26 14.11
CA MET A 24 -4.18 8.96 12.86
C MET A 24 -5.65 8.54 13.05
N SER A 25 -6.14 8.48 14.30
CA SER A 25 -7.49 8.01 14.59
C SER A 25 -8.03 8.58 15.89
N THR A 26 -9.36 8.51 16.05
CA THR A 26 -10.06 8.88 17.28
C THR A 26 -10.27 7.69 18.22
N GLY A 27 -9.58 6.57 17.96
CA GLY A 27 -9.67 5.36 18.76
C GLY A 27 -8.98 5.51 20.12
N GLN A 28 -9.44 4.77 21.12
CA GLN A 28 -8.73 4.62 22.38
C GLN A 28 -7.67 3.56 22.21
N ILE A 29 -6.40 3.93 22.44
CA ILE A 29 -5.24 3.05 22.25
C ILE A 29 -4.48 3.00 23.56
N THR A 30 -4.23 1.80 24.07
CA THR A 30 -3.52 1.58 25.33
C THR A 30 -2.41 0.57 25.11
N GLN A 31 -1.23 0.87 25.66
CA GLN A 31 -0.06 0.01 25.53
C GLN A 31 0.21 -0.71 26.85
N HIS A 32 0.39 -2.02 26.75
CA HIS A 32 0.83 -2.91 27.82
C HIS A 32 2.06 -3.69 27.33
N LYS A 33 3.26 -3.11 27.49
CA LYS A 33 4.52 -3.65 26.96
C LYS A 33 4.44 -3.83 25.43
N LYS A 34 4.41 -5.09 24.95
CA LYS A 34 4.31 -5.49 23.53
C LYS A 34 2.87 -5.73 23.07
N LEU A 35 1.89 -5.63 23.97
CA LEU A 35 0.47 -5.73 23.65
C LEU A 35 -0.12 -4.32 23.54
N VAL A 36 -0.80 -4.04 22.43
CA VAL A 36 -1.56 -2.80 22.23
C VAL A 36 -3.04 -3.14 22.16
N GLU A 37 -3.83 -2.53 23.03
CA GLU A 37 -5.29 -2.66 23.02
C GLU A 37 -5.93 -1.45 22.35
N VAL A 38 -6.91 -1.72 21.49
CA VAL A 38 -7.59 -0.71 20.68
C VAL A 38 -9.09 -0.85 20.86
N ALA A 39 -9.74 0.28 21.15
CA ALA A 39 -11.18 0.41 21.23
C ALA A 39 -11.68 1.58 20.36
N GLY A 40 -12.94 1.49 19.93
CA GLY A 40 -13.58 2.52 19.11
C GLY A 40 -13.17 2.54 17.63
N LEU A 41 -12.42 1.54 17.15
CA LEU A 41 -12.06 1.38 15.73
C LEU A 41 -12.56 0.05 15.17
N THR A 42 -12.87 0.05 13.87
CA THR A 42 -13.18 -1.19 13.15
C THR A 42 -11.90 -1.97 12.83
N ASN A 43 -11.99 -3.31 12.78
CA ASN A 43 -10.85 -4.17 12.41
C ASN A 43 -10.25 -3.77 11.06
N LYS A 44 -11.08 -3.38 10.09
CA LYS A 44 -10.62 -2.88 8.79
C LYS A 44 -9.74 -1.63 8.91
N LYS A 45 -10.11 -0.68 9.77
CA LYS A 45 -9.33 0.54 10.01
C LYS A 45 -8.03 0.22 10.74
N ILE A 46 -8.08 -0.67 11.73
CA ILE A 46 -6.88 -1.12 12.46
C ILE A 46 -5.90 -1.76 11.49
N LYS A 47 -6.34 -2.77 10.72
CA LYS A 47 -5.53 -3.43 9.69
C LYS A 47 -4.89 -2.44 8.71
N PHE A 48 -5.67 -1.47 8.22
CA PHE A 48 -5.17 -0.43 7.32
C PHE A 48 -4.06 0.42 7.98
N LEU A 49 -4.25 0.86 9.22
CA LEU A 49 -3.26 1.65 9.95
C LEU A 49 -1.98 0.85 10.22
N LEU A 50 -2.09 -0.43 10.57
CA LEU A 50 -0.92 -1.29 10.78
C LEU A 50 -0.08 -1.41 9.51
N HIS A 51 -0.69 -1.75 8.37
CA HIS A 51 0.03 -1.81 7.11
C HIS A 51 0.64 -0.46 6.71
N LYS A 52 -0.08 0.64 6.92
CA LYS A 52 0.42 1.99 6.60
C LYS A 52 1.60 2.38 7.49
N PHE A 53 1.58 2.02 8.77
CA PHE A 53 2.68 2.23 9.70
C PHE A 53 3.93 1.48 9.28
N LEU A 54 3.82 0.17 9.01
CA LEU A 54 4.97 -0.65 8.60
C LEU A 54 5.62 -0.10 7.33
N TYR A 55 4.80 0.28 6.34
CA TYR A 55 5.28 0.93 5.12
C TYR A 55 6.01 2.25 5.39
N ALA A 56 5.43 3.14 6.20
CA ALA A 56 6.00 4.46 6.48
C ALA A 56 7.30 4.40 7.32
N ARG A 57 7.48 3.33 8.11
CA ARG A 57 8.68 3.11 8.93
C ARG A 57 9.74 2.26 8.24
N HIS A 58 9.56 1.90 6.96
CA HIS A 58 10.45 1.02 6.21
C HIS A 58 10.64 -0.37 6.86
N LEU A 59 9.62 -0.86 7.56
CA LEU A 59 9.59 -2.17 8.21
C LEU A 59 9.11 -3.26 7.24
N ALA A 60 9.76 -3.34 6.06
CA ALA A 60 9.38 -4.26 4.99
C ALA A 60 9.56 -5.75 5.35
N GLY A 61 10.40 -6.04 6.34
CA GLY A 61 10.55 -7.38 6.91
C GLY A 61 9.43 -7.79 7.86
N TYR A 62 8.37 -6.99 8.03
CA TYR A 62 7.29 -7.28 8.96
C TYR A 62 5.93 -7.40 8.25
N GLY A 63 5.11 -8.31 8.75
CA GLY A 63 3.76 -8.57 8.27
C GLY A 63 2.71 -8.39 9.37
N VAL A 64 1.45 -8.28 8.97
CA VAL A 64 0.30 -8.21 9.88
C VAL A 64 -0.58 -9.43 9.68
N LEU A 65 -0.73 -10.25 10.70
CA LEU A 65 -1.69 -11.35 10.75
C LEU A 65 -3.00 -10.86 11.38
N ASP A 66 -4.13 -11.40 10.92
CA ASP A 66 -5.48 -11.09 11.44
C ASP A 66 -6.16 -12.42 11.80
N THR A 67 -6.36 -12.64 13.10
CA THR A 67 -6.99 -13.84 13.64
C THR A 67 -8.20 -13.46 14.49
N ALA A 68 -9.39 -13.64 13.92
CA ALA A 68 -10.67 -13.36 14.57
C ALA A 68 -10.76 -11.93 15.16
N GLY A 69 -10.16 -10.94 14.50
CA GLY A 69 -10.16 -9.56 14.96
C GLY A 69 -9.10 -9.23 16.02
N ASN A 70 -8.14 -10.12 16.24
CA ASN A 70 -6.87 -9.81 16.90
C ASN A 70 -5.77 -9.75 15.83
N PHE A 71 -4.81 -8.85 16.01
CA PHE A 71 -3.73 -8.64 15.07
C PHE A 71 -2.40 -9.04 15.69
N GLU A 72 -1.47 -9.48 14.85
CA GLU A 72 -0.11 -9.78 15.25
C GLU A 72 0.86 -9.21 14.22
N ILE A 73 1.88 -8.49 14.69
CA ILE A 73 2.97 -8.01 13.85
C ILE A 73 4.11 -9.01 13.98
N VAL A 74 4.43 -9.67 12.88
CA VAL A 74 5.43 -10.74 12.83
C VAL A 74 6.57 -10.38 11.89
N HIS A 75 7.79 -10.79 12.20
CA HIS A 75 8.93 -10.68 11.31
C HIS A 75 8.81 -11.76 10.21
N LEU A 76 8.59 -11.32 8.98
CA LEU A 76 8.67 -12.15 7.79
C LEU A 76 10.15 -12.48 7.59
N LYS A 77 10.48 -13.77 7.50
CA LYS A 77 11.84 -14.19 7.11
C LYS A 77 12.24 -13.40 5.87
N PRO A 78 13.49 -12.91 5.78
CA PRO A 78 13.92 -12.15 4.62
C PRO A 78 13.65 -13.00 3.38
N GLU A 79 12.80 -12.51 2.49
CA GLU A 79 12.86 -12.93 1.11
C GLU A 79 14.30 -12.65 0.67
N GLU A 80 15.00 -13.69 0.22
CA GLU A 80 16.17 -13.50 -0.62
C GLU A 80 15.78 -12.46 -1.65
N LYS A 81 16.48 -11.32 -1.65
CA LYS A 81 16.14 -10.17 -2.46
C LYS A 81 16.03 -10.62 -3.92
N HIS A 82 14.83 -10.97 -4.36
CA HIS A 82 14.48 -10.82 -5.75
C HIS A 82 14.47 -9.32 -5.93
N THR A 83 15.61 -8.79 -6.38
CA THR A 83 15.66 -7.54 -7.12
C THR A 83 14.50 -7.60 -8.09
N GLU A 84 13.39 -6.96 -7.76
CA GLU A 84 12.48 -6.44 -8.76
C GLU A 84 13.34 -5.44 -9.53
N GLN A 85 14.08 -5.97 -10.50
CA GLN A 85 14.45 -5.21 -11.67
C GLN A 85 13.10 -4.77 -12.23
N HIS A 86 12.68 -3.56 -11.85
CA HIS A 86 11.83 -2.80 -12.71
C HIS A 86 12.53 -2.83 -14.06
N GLU A 87 12.02 -3.66 -14.98
CA GLU A 87 12.45 -3.64 -16.37
C GLU A 87 12.29 -2.18 -16.79
N ILE A 88 13.42 -1.47 -16.85
CA ILE A 88 13.49 -0.21 -17.56
C ILE A 88 13.22 -0.63 -18.99
N LEU A 89 11.95 -0.53 -19.38
CA LEU A 89 11.51 -0.69 -20.75
C LEU A 89 12.31 0.33 -21.55
N SER A 90 13.40 -0.13 -22.15
CA SER A 90 14.22 0.68 -23.03
C SER A 90 13.32 1.04 -24.20
N PRO A 91 13.09 2.33 -24.51
CA PRO A 91 12.25 2.70 -25.63
C PRO A 91 12.99 2.31 -26.92
N THR A 92 12.71 1.12 -27.46
CA THR A 92 13.12 0.76 -28.81
C THR A 92 12.21 1.49 -29.79
N MET A 93 12.51 2.77 -30.03
CA MET A 93 11.97 3.48 -31.19
C MET A 93 13.09 3.60 -32.22
N ALA A 94 13.04 2.73 -33.23
CA ALA A 94 13.76 2.97 -34.47
C ALA A 94 13.16 4.22 -35.14
N LEU A 95 13.94 5.28 -35.23
CA LEU A 95 13.55 6.52 -35.91
C LEU A 95 13.25 6.24 -37.39
N PRO A 96 12.32 7.01 -37.98
CA PRO A 96 12.72 7.74 -39.16
C PRO A 96 12.43 9.24 -39.04
N VAL A 97 13.52 10.01 -39.17
CA VAL A 97 13.61 11.26 -39.94
C VAL A 97 12.65 12.41 -39.57
N THR A 98 13.21 13.34 -38.79
CA THR A 98 13.02 14.82 -38.80
C THR A 98 11.61 15.40 -38.85
N VAL A 99 11.09 15.87 -37.71
CA VAL A 99 10.26 17.10 -37.63
C VAL A 99 10.51 17.79 -36.27
N ILE A 100 10.70 19.11 -36.33
CA ILE A 100 11.01 20.06 -35.24
C ILE A 100 9.92 20.05 -34.15
N PRO A 101 10.24 20.16 -32.84
CA PRO A 101 9.24 20.15 -31.79
C PRO A 101 8.56 21.53 -31.68
N HIS A 102 7.29 21.61 -32.05
CA HIS A 102 6.44 22.73 -31.64
C HIS A 102 5.86 22.44 -30.25
N TRP A 103 6.13 23.34 -29.31
CA TRP A 103 5.61 23.32 -27.94
C TRP A 103 4.11 23.61 -27.94
N VAL A 104 3.27 22.59 -27.68
CA VAL A 104 1.82 22.78 -27.57
C VAL A 104 1.45 23.11 -26.12
N LYS A 105 0.68 24.18 -25.95
CA LYS A 105 0.20 24.69 -24.65
C LYS A 105 -0.88 23.79 -24.04
N PRO A 106 -1.09 23.82 -22.71
CA PRO A 106 -1.91 22.87 -21.96
C PRO A 106 -3.44 23.11 -22.03
N SER A 107 -3.96 23.73 -23.10
CA SER A 107 -5.35 24.23 -23.09
C SER A 107 -6.38 23.38 -23.82
N ASP A 108 -6.01 22.23 -24.41
CA ASP A 108 -6.92 21.38 -25.18
C ASP A 108 -7.38 20.11 -24.45
N MET A 109 -7.26 20.07 -23.12
CA MET A 109 -7.72 18.96 -22.29
C MET A 109 -9.22 19.09 -21.97
N ILE A 110 -10.10 18.95 -22.96
CA ILE A 110 -11.54 18.87 -22.73
C ILE A 110 -12.14 17.62 -23.40
N GLU A 111 -12.74 16.79 -22.53
CA GLU A 111 -13.80 15.82 -22.80
C GLU A 111 -13.43 14.47 -23.44
N SER A 112 -12.90 13.55 -22.62
CA SER A 112 -13.14 12.11 -22.82
C SER A 112 -14.48 11.71 -22.20
N GLN A 113 -15.55 11.74 -22.98
CA GLN A 113 -16.83 11.09 -22.68
C GLN A 113 -17.15 10.05 -23.76
N GLY A 114 -16.96 8.78 -23.38
CA GLY A 114 -17.82 7.64 -23.75
C GLY A 114 -17.92 7.19 -25.21
N GLN A 115 -17.19 6.11 -25.54
CA GLN A 115 -17.81 5.04 -26.35
C GLN A 115 -17.20 3.67 -26.02
N PRO A 116 -18.01 2.66 -25.62
CA PRO A 116 -17.49 1.30 -25.44
C PRO A 116 -17.37 0.58 -26.81
N PRO A 117 -16.38 -0.31 -26.97
CA PRO A 117 -16.14 -1.00 -28.24
C PRO A 117 -17.26 -2.01 -28.55
N LYS A 118 -17.73 -2.01 -29.80
CA LYS A 118 -18.75 -2.94 -30.31
C LYS A 118 -18.16 -4.36 -30.45
N LYS A 119 -18.83 -5.36 -29.85
CA LYS A 119 -18.48 -6.78 -29.99
C LYS A 119 -18.83 -7.30 -31.38
N ILE A 120 -17.84 -7.79 -32.12
CA ILE A 120 -18.02 -8.51 -33.39
C ILE A 120 -18.34 -9.97 -33.06
N ARG A 121 -19.49 -10.47 -33.55
CA ARG A 121 -19.94 -11.86 -33.42
C ARG A 121 -19.64 -12.59 -34.73
N TYR A 122 -18.65 -13.47 -34.75
CA TYR A 122 -18.37 -14.34 -35.89
C TYR A 122 -19.52 -15.34 -36.11
N LYS A 123 -20.09 -15.37 -37.32
CA LYS A 123 -20.91 -16.49 -37.79
C LYS A 123 -20.04 -17.40 -38.65
N LYS A 124 -19.89 -18.65 -38.22
CA LYS A 124 -19.43 -19.75 -39.07
C LYS A 124 -20.56 -20.12 -40.05
N LYS A 125 -20.23 -20.23 -41.33
CA LYS A 125 -20.74 -21.25 -42.23
C LYS A 125 -19.65 -21.58 -43.23
#